data_AF-A0A0M3HG37-F1
#
_entry.id   AF-A0A0M3HG37-F1
#
_cell.length_a   1.000
_cell.length_b   1.000
_cell.length_c   1.000
_cell.angle_alpha   90.00
_cell.angle_beta   90.00
_cell.angle_gamma   90.00
#
_symmetry.space_group_name_H-M   'P 1'
#
loop_
_entity.id
_entity.type
_entity.pdbx_description
1 polymer ?
#
loop_
_entity_poly.entity_id
_entity_poly.type
_entity_poly.pdbx_seq_one_letter_code
_entity_poly.pdbx_strand_id
1 'polypeptide(L)'
;MLLHHKFYDELSMNDGAAKIEILGVLINCLYSLLKFDVEYGMRCVRALLRQQWRSYIRNRHAVFGFRPLSIVRLVAALFPVSDFFHPVCTPTLAFAVNMVANVRVTCIRTAARILLLIVLITEYIAETKRFIPEVMAFMQGLFLMGVENTDEERSPTATFPISLPYRRMLFIESDVRL
;
A
#
# COMPACT_ATOMS: atom_id res chain seq x y z
N MET A 1 -10.73 20.30 -10.76
CA MET A 1 -10.09 18.97 -10.61
C MET A 1 -8.84 18.98 -9.72
N LEU A 2 -7.86 19.88 -9.94
CA LEU A 2 -6.62 19.96 -9.15
C LEU A 2 -6.83 20.20 -7.65
N LEU A 3 -7.80 21.06 -7.30
CA LEU A 3 -8.09 21.41 -5.91
C LEU A 3 -8.67 20.23 -5.11
N HIS A 4 -9.54 19.43 -5.74
CA HIS A 4 -10.09 18.21 -5.12
C HIS A 4 -9.03 17.11 -4.95
N HIS A 5 -8.06 16.99 -5.86
CA HIS A 5 -6.93 16.05 -5.69
C HIS A 5 -5.99 16.47 -4.55
N LYS A 6 -5.72 17.76 -4.39
CA LYS A 6 -4.94 18.27 -3.25
C LYS A 6 -5.66 18.05 -1.92
N PHE A 7 -6.96 18.31 -1.90
CA PHE A 7 -7.79 18.05 -0.72
C PHE A 7 -7.82 16.57 -0.34
N TYR A 8 -7.88 15.66 -1.33
CA TYR A 8 -7.75 14.21 -1.11
C TYR A 8 -6.39 13.86 -0.49
N ASP A 9 -5.30 14.44 -1.02
CA ASP A 9 -3.94 14.24 -0.51
C ASP A 9 -3.80 14.69 0.95
N GLU A 10 -4.35 15.86 1.29
CA GLU A 10 -4.38 16.40 2.65
C GLU A 10 -5.20 15.53 3.61
N LEU A 11 -6.39 15.08 3.20
CA LEU A 11 -7.20 14.17 4.03
C LEU A 11 -6.47 12.85 4.30
N SER A 12 -5.71 12.35 3.32
CA SER A 12 -5.00 11.09 3.42
C SER A 12 -3.77 11.11 4.34
N MET A 13 -3.34 12.29 4.80
CA MET A 13 -2.21 12.42 5.71
C MET A 13 -2.52 11.99 7.15
N ASN A 14 -3.80 11.95 7.53
CA ASN A 14 -4.23 11.72 8.91
C ASN A 14 -5.20 10.55 9.02
N ASP A 15 -4.89 9.59 9.89
CA ASP A 15 -5.73 8.41 10.12
C ASP A 15 -7.02 8.78 10.90
N GLY A 16 -8.20 8.45 10.38
CA GLY A 16 -9.47 8.64 11.09
C GLY A 16 -10.69 8.08 10.34
N ALA A 17 -11.59 7.38 11.05
CA ALA A 17 -12.73 6.66 10.45
C ALA A 17 -13.67 7.58 9.65
N ALA A 18 -14.04 8.74 10.21
CA ALA A 18 -14.90 9.72 9.54
C ALA A 18 -14.30 10.26 8.22
N LYS A 19 -12.97 10.23 8.07
CA LYS A 19 -12.30 10.67 6.84
C LYS A 19 -12.37 9.64 5.72
N ILE A 20 -12.49 8.35 6.07
CA ILE A 20 -12.62 7.27 5.08
C ILE A 20 -13.92 7.41 4.30
N GLU A 21 -15.02 7.74 5.00
CA GLU A 21 -16.32 8.00 4.36
C GLU A 21 -16.24 9.19 3.41
N ILE A 22 -15.63 10.30 3.85
CA ILE A 22 -15.45 11.50 3.03
C ILE A 22 -14.57 11.19 1.80
N LEU A 23 -13.51 10.41 1.97
CA LEU A 23 -12.67 9.95 0.85
C LEU A 23 -13.48 9.14 -0.16
N GLY A 24 -14.35 8.23 0.31
CA GLY A 24 -15.25 7.46 -0.56
C GLY A 24 -16.18 8.34 -1.39
N VAL A 25 -16.81 9.35 -0.77
CA VAL A 25 -17.66 10.31 -1.49
C VAL A 25 -16.84 11.12 -2.50
N LEU A 26 -15.64 11.56 -2.10
CA LEU A 26 -14.76 12.34 -2.96
C LEU A 26 -14.27 11.53 -4.17
N ILE A 27 -14.00 10.24 -4.01
CA ILE A 27 -13.66 9.33 -5.13
C ILE A 27 -14.80 9.31 -6.16
N ASN A 28 -16.05 9.19 -5.72
CA ASN A 28 -17.20 9.21 -6.61
C ASN A 28 -17.32 10.56 -7.36
N CYS A 29 -17.11 11.68 -6.68
CA CYS A 29 -17.07 12.99 -7.32
C CYS A 29 -15.94 13.10 -8.35
N LEU A 30 -14.73 12.63 -8.00
CA LEU A 30 -13.58 12.63 -8.89
C LEU A 30 -13.80 11.72 -10.11
N TYR A 31 -14.47 10.58 -9.93
CA TYR A 31 -14.83 9.68 -11.03
C TYR A 31 -15.83 10.34 -11.98
N SER A 32 -16.86 11.01 -11.45
CA SER A 32 -17.79 11.80 -12.26
C SER A 32 -17.06 12.90 -13.04
N LEU A 33 -16.13 13.61 -12.40
CA LEU A 33 -15.31 14.65 -13.07
C LEU A 33 -14.38 14.06 -14.13
N LEU A 34 -13.80 12.88 -13.90
CA LEU A 34 -12.94 12.18 -14.85
C LEU A 34 -13.69 11.85 -16.15
N LYS A 35 -14.99 11.54 -16.08
CA LYS A 35 -15.81 11.27 -17.27
C LYS A 35 -15.95 12.47 -18.20
N PHE A 36 -15.82 13.71 -17.70
CA PHE A 36 -15.89 14.90 -18.55
C PHE A 36 -14.58 15.16 -19.31
N ASP A 37 -13.44 14.90 -18.68
CA ASP A 37 -12.12 15.04 -19.31
C ASP A 37 -11.15 13.99 -18.73
N VAL A 38 -11.06 12.86 -19.43
CA VAL A 38 -10.22 11.74 -19.02
C VAL A 38 -8.73 12.09 -19.13
N GLU A 39 -8.33 12.87 -20.14
CA GLU A 39 -6.92 13.19 -20.37
C GLU A 39 -6.37 14.11 -19.27
N TYR A 40 -7.12 15.16 -18.94
CA TYR A 40 -6.75 16.05 -17.85
C TYR A 40 -6.75 15.33 -16.50
N GLY A 41 -7.71 14.44 -16.27
CA GLY A 41 -7.76 13.62 -15.06
C GLY A 41 -6.57 12.68 -14.91
N MET A 42 -6.20 11.97 -15.98
CA MET A 42 -4.99 11.13 -16.01
C MET A 42 -3.74 11.95 -15.69
N ARG A 43 -3.61 13.16 -16.25
CA ARG A 43 -2.47 14.06 -15.98
C ARG A 43 -2.42 14.46 -14.50
N CYS A 44 -3.56 14.76 -13.89
CA CYS A 44 -3.67 15.10 -12.47
C CYS A 44 -3.27 13.93 -11.57
N VAL A 45 -3.80 12.72 -11.80
CA VAL A 45 -3.48 11.54 -11.00
C VAL A 45 -2.01 11.15 -11.15
N ARG A 46 -1.45 11.25 -12.36
CA ARG A 46 -0.01 11.01 -12.59
C ARG A 46 0.87 12.02 -11.86
N ALA A 47 0.46 13.29 -11.79
CA ALA A 47 1.17 14.30 -11.03
C ALA A 47 1.13 14.01 -9.52
N LEU A 48 -0.04 13.62 -9.00
CA LEU A 48 -0.22 13.19 -7.61
C LEU A 48 0.68 11.98 -7.26
N LEU A 49 0.67 10.94 -8.10
CA LEU A 49 1.52 9.76 -7.93
C LEU A 49 3.01 10.12 -7.92
N ARG A 50 3.45 10.99 -8.85
CA ARG A 50 4.85 11.46 -8.89
C ARG A 50 5.23 12.25 -7.63
N GLN A 51 4.34 13.10 -7.13
CA GLN A 51 4.57 13.84 -5.88
C GLN A 51 4.75 12.86 -4.70
N GLN A 52 3.89 11.85 -4.64
CA GLN A 52 3.94 10.87 -3.57
C GLN A 52 5.18 9.97 -3.64
N TRP A 53 5.56 9.55 -4.84
CA TRP A 53 6.81 8.83 -5.10
C TRP A 53 8.03 9.63 -4.64
N ARG A 54 8.10 10.93 -4.97
CA ARG A 54 9.18 11.82 -4.50
C ARG A 54 9.22 11.92 -2.98
N SER A 55 8.05 12.04 -2.34
CA SER A 55 7.97 12.07 -0.88
C SER A 55 8.43 10.76 -0.24
N TYR A 56 8.12 9.62 -0.87
CA TYR A 56 8.57 8.30 -0.43
C TYR A 56 10.08 8.13 -0.55
N ILE A 57 10.67 8.47 -1.70
CA ILE A 57 12.13 8.38 -1.89
C ILE A 57 12.88 9.22 -0.86
N ARG A 58 12.39 10.43 -0.58
CA ARG A 58 13.02 11.32 0.41
C ARG A 58 13.10 10.68 1.79
N ASN A 59 12.07 9.93 2.19
CA ASN A 59 11.95 9.31 3.52
C ASN A 59 11.58 7.82 3.43
N ARG A 60 12.43 7.00 2.79
CA ARG A 60 12.15 5.55 2.62
C ARG A 60 12.02 4.77 3.93
N HIS A 61 12.58 5.29 5.01
CA HIS A 61 12.53 4.68 6.35
C HIS A 61 11.42 5.23 7.25
N ALA A 62 10.59 6.16 6.74
CA ALA A 62 9.45 6.62 7.51
C ALA A 62 8.44 5.49 7.73
N VAL A 63 7.72 5.57 8.85
CA VAL A 63 6.62 4.65 9.16
C VAL A 63 5.61 4.68 8.01
N PHE A 64 5.22 3.49 7.53
CA PHE A 64 4.24 3.36 6.47
C PHE A 64 2.88 3.93 6.93
N GLY A 65 2.46 5.05 6.33
CA GLY A 65 1.22 5.75 6.66
C GLY A 65 0.03 5.32 5.81
N PHE A 66 -1.10 6.04 5.93
CA PHE A 66 -2.32 5.77 5.15
C PHE A 66 -2.29 6.34 3.73
N ARG A 67 -1.49 7.38 3.48
CA ARG A 67 -1.38 8.04 2.17
C ARG A 67 -1.03 7.11 0.99
N PRO A 68 -0.12 6.12 1.10
CA PRO A 68 0.09 5.10 0.05
C PRO A 68 -1.14 4.24 -0.25
N LEU A 69 -1.92 3.90 0.77
CA LEU A 69 -3.12 3.10 0.61
C LEU A 69 -4.21 3.89 -0.12
N SER A 70 -4.39 5.16 0.27
CA SER A 70 -5.41 6.02 -0.33
C SER A 70 -5.18 6.26 -1.82
N ILE A 71 -3.94 6.47 -2.27
CA ILE A 71 -3.67 6.72 -3.70
C ILE A 71 -3.87 5.47 -4.55
N VAL A 72 -3.46 4.29 -4.05
CA VAL A 72 -3.66 3.02 -4.75
C VAL A 72 -5.15 2.74 -4.86
N ARG A 73 -5.91 2.95 -3.77
CA ARG A 73 -7.37 2.80 -3.79
C ARG A 73 -8.07 3.78 -4.73
N LEU A 74 -7.62 5.05 -4.75
CA LEU A 74 -8.15 6.07 -5.66
C LEU A 74 -7.96 5.64 -7.11
N VAL A 75 -6.75 5.23 -7.50
CA VAL A 75 -6.46 4.82 -8.88
C VAL A 75 -7.28 3.59 -9.26
N ALA A 76 -7.44 2.62 -8.35
CA ALA A 76 -8.25 1.42 -8.57
C ALA A 76 -9.72 1.74 -8.85
N ALA A 77 -10.25 2.76 -8.18
CA ALA A 77 -11.64 3.19 -8.35
C ALA A 77 -11.85 4.06 -9.60
N LEU A 78 -10.82 4.80 -10.03
CA LEU A 78 -10.91 5.72 -11.16
C LEU A 78 -10.72 5.04 -12.52
N PHE A 79 -9.87 4.01 -12.59
CA PHE A 79 -9.46 3.41 -13.85
C PHE A 79 -9.66 1.90 -13.84
N PRO A 80 -10.06 1.29 -14.97
CA PRO A 80 -10.11 -0.16 -15.09
C PRO A 80 -8.70 -0.74 -14.93
N VAL A 81 -8.61 -1.86 -14.22
CA VAL A 81 -7.33 -2.48 -13.86
C VAL A 81 -6.94 -3.63 -14.81
N SER A 82 -7.76 -3.89 -15.82
CA SER A 82 -7.60 -4.94 -16.83
C SER A 82 -6.56 -4.65 -17.91
N ASP A 83 -6.13 -3.40 -18.05
CA ASP A 83 -5.33 -2.98 -19.20
C ASP A 83 -3.87 -3.46 -19.10
N PHE A 84 -3.39 -4.09 -20.17
CA PHE A 84 -2.02 -4.64 -20.24
C PHE A 84 -0.96 -3.58 -19.91
N PHE A 85 -1.17 -2.35 -20.36
CA PHE A 85 -0.35 -1.17 -20.01
C PHE A 85 -1.22 0.09 -19.94
N HIS A 86 -1.55 0.52 -18.72
CA HIS A 86 -2.26 1.79 -18.48
C HIS A 86 -1.29 2.85 -17.93
N PRO A 87 -1.28 4.09 -18.46
CA PRO A 87 -0.32 5.14 -18.10
C PRO A 87 -0.39 5.59 -16.63
N VAL A 88 -1.42 5.17 -15.89
CA VAL A 88 -1.60 5.43 -14.46
C VAL A 88 -1.63 4.14 -13.63
N CYS A 89 -2.26 3.05 -14.09
CA CYS A 89 -2.40 1.84 -13.27
C CYS A 89 -1.08 1.09 -13.13
N THR A 90 -0.32 0.95 -14.22
CA THR A 90 0.99 0.30 -14.21
C THR A 90 1.98 0.99 -13.26
N PRO A 91 2.19 2.33 -13.31
CA PRO A 91 3.10 2.97 -12.37
C PRO A 91 2.57 2.96 -10.93
N THR A 92 1.25 2.97 -10.70
CA THR A 92 0.68 2.81 -9.35
C THR A 92 0.95 1.42 -8.78
N LEU A 93 0.79 0.36 -9.60
CA LEU A 93 1.10 -1.00 -9.20
C LEU A 93 2.60 -1.16 -8.91
N ALA A 94 3.47 -0.66 -9.79
CA ALA A 94 4.92 -0.67 -9.58
C ALA A 94 5.31 0.08 -8.30
N PHE A 95 4.65 1.19 -7.99
CA PHE A 95 4.84 1.92 -6.73
C PHE A 95 4.46 1.09 -5.51
N ALA A 96 3.29 0.45 -5.53
CA ALA A 96 2.80 -0.38 -4.44
C ALA A 96 3.73 -1.58 -4.19
N VAL A 97 4.14 -2.29 -5.25
CA VAL A 97 5.08 -3.42 -5.17
C VAL A 97 6.43 -2.99 -4.63
N ASN A 98 6.96 -1.85 -5.09
CA ASN A 98 8.23 -1.32 -4.58
C ASN A 98 8.16 -0.96 -3.09
N MET A 99 7.00 -0.54 -2.58
CA MET A 99 6.82 -0.34 -1.14
C MET A 99 6.86 -1.65 -0.37
N VAL A 100 6.11 -2.67 -0.83
CA VAL A 100 6.10 -4.01 -0.19
C VAL A 100 7.51 -4.59 -0.12
N ALA A 101 8.32 -4.42 -1.16
CA ALA A 101 9.69 -4.92 -1.21
C ALA A 101 10.65 -4.22 -0.23
N ASN A 102 10.51 -2.90 -0.04
CA ASN A 102 11.52 -2.08 0.65
C ASN A 102 11.11 -1.58 2.03
N VAL A 103 9.85 -1.78 2.44
CA VAL A 103 9.35 -1.31 3.74
C VAL A 103 10.08 -2.00 4.89
N ARG A 104 10.24 -1.33 6.03
CA ARG A 104 10.74 -1.96 7.26
C ARG A 104 9.59 -2.18 8.21
N VAL A 105 9.31 -3.45 8.52
CA VAL A 105 8.22 -3.81 9.43
C VAL A 105 8.68 -3.68 10.88
N THR A 106 8.54 -2.49 11.45
CA THR A 106 8.97 -2.21 12.83
C THR A 106 7.86 -2.35 13.88
N CYS A 107 6.60 -2.49 13.47
CA CYS A 107 5.47 -2.64 14.37
C CYS A 107 4.29 -3.37 13.71
N ILE A 108 3.39 -3.96 14.53
CA ILE A 108 2.22 -4.73 14.06
C ILE A 108 1.33 -3.85 13.18
N ARG A 109 1.20 -2.57 13.54
CA ARG A 109 0.43 -1.60 12.76
C ARG A 109 0.99 -1.43 11.34
N THR A 110 2.31 -1.40 11.19
CA THR A 110 2.95 -1.33 9.87
C THR A 110 2.70 -2.61 9.09
N ALA A 111 2.82 -3.78 9.72
CA ALA A 111 2.50 -5.07 9.10
C ALA A 111 1.05 -5.12 8.60
N ALA A 112 0.08 -4.72 9.43
CA ALA A 112 -1.34 -4.67 9.07
C ALA A 112 -1.63 -3.70 7.90
N ARG A 113 -0.98 -2.53 7.88
CA ARG A 113 -1.12 -1.58 6.76
C ARG A 113 -0.52 -2.13 5.47
N ILE A 114 0.59 -2.86 5.52
CA ILE A 114 1.18 -3.49 4.33
C ILE A 114 0.32 -4.65 3.85
N LEU A 115 -0.25 -5.44 4.75
CA LEU A 115 -1.26 -6.46 4.40
C LEU A 115 -2.45 -5.84 3.66
N LEU A 116 -2.94 -4.69 4.13
CA LEU A 116 -4.00 -3.97 3.42
C LEU A 116 -3.54 -3.50 2.02
N LEU A 117 -2.28 -3.07 1.87
CA LEU A 117 -1.72 -2.74 0.56
C LEU A 117 -1.64 -3.98 -0.35
N ILE A 118 -1.28 -5.14 0.20
CA ILE A 118 -1.24 -6.42 -0.53
C ILE A 118 -2.64 -6.79 -1.02
N VAL A 119 -3.68 -6.62 -0.20
CA VAL A 119 -5.07 -6.83 -0.63
C VAL A 119 -5.41 -5.97 -1.84
N LEU A 120 -5.06 -4.68 -1.82
CA LEU A 120 -5.25 -3.79 -2.97
C LEU A 120 -4.46 -4.25 -4.19
N ILE A 121 -3.22 -4.69 -4.01
CA ILE A 121 -2.41 -5.25 -5.12
C ILE A 121 -3.08 -6.50 -5.69
N THR A 122 -3.64 -7.37 -4.86
CA THR A 122 -4.37 -8.57 -5.28
C THR A 122 -5.62 -8.20 -6.08
N GLU A 123 -6.37 -7.17 -5.70
CA GLU A 123 -7.47 -6.62 -6.50
C GLU A 123 -6.98 -6.18 -7.89
N TYR A 124 -5.79 -5.58 -7.98
CA TYR A 124 -5.19 -5.16 -9.25
C TYR A 124 -4.84 -6.33 -10.18
N ILE A 125 -4.34 -7.42 -9.63
CA ILE A 125 -3.92 -8.59 -10.42
C ILE A 125 -5.01 -9.66 -10.55
N ALA A 126 -6.18 -9.47 -9.95
CA ALA A 126 -7.25 -10.46 -9.92
C ALA A 126 -7.67 -10.91 -11.32
N GLU A 127 -7.77 -9.96 -12.26
CA GLU A 127 -8.11 -10.22 -13.67
C GLU A 127 -6.90 -10.69 -14.48
N THR A 128 -5.75 -10.05 -14.28
CA THR A 128 -4.55 -10.31 -15.10
C THR A 128 -3.78 -11.57 -14.71
N LYS A 129 -4.07 -12.14 -13.52
CA LYS A 129 -3.41 -13.33 -12.93
C LYS A 129 -1.87 -13.23 -12.88
N ARG A 130 -1.33 -12.02 -12.81
CA ARG A 130 0.12 -11.78 -12.78
C ARG A 130 0.72 -12.27 -11.46
N PHE A 131 1.84 -12.97 -11.54
CA PHE A 131 2.61 -13.35 -10.36
C PHE A 131 3.50 -12.20 -9.89
N ILE A 132 3.43 -11.85 -8.60
CA ILE A 132 4.25 -10.79 -7.99
C ILE A 132 5.14 -11.44 -6.90
N PRO A 133 6.43 -11.68 -7.18
CA PRO A 133 7.32 -12.39 -6.26
C PRO A 133 7.52 -11.65 -4.93
N GLU A 134 7.50 -10.32 -4.93
CA GLU A 134 7.72 -9.48 -3.74
C GLU A 134 6.61 -9.67 -2.71
N VAL A 135 5.36 -9.87 -3.17
CA VAL A 135 4.22 -10.15 -2.29
C VAL A 135 4.38 -11.51 -1.63
N MET A 136 4.83 -12.53 -2.38
CA MET A 136 5.08 -13.85 -1.79
C MET A 136 6.24 -13.83 -0.79
N ALA A 137 7.34 -13.17 -1.12
CA ALA A 137 8.47 -13.00 -0.21
C ALA A 137 8.03 -12.30 1.10
N PHE A 138 7.20 -11.25 0.98
CA PHE A 138 6.63 -10.56 2.14
C PHE A 138 5.76 -11.50 3.00
N MET A 139 4.83 -12.23 2.38
CA MET A 139 3.93 -13.13 3.11
C MET A 139 4.70 -14.25 3.83
N GLN A 140 5.73 -14.82 3.19
CA GLN A 140 6.61 -15.80 3.81
C GLN A 140 7.33 -15.23 5.03
N GLY A 141 7.91 -14.04 4.91
CA GLY A 141 8.56 -13.37 6.04
C GLY A 141 7.58 -13.01 7.17
N LEU A 142 6.34 -12.67 6.82
CA LEU A 142 5.29 -12.38 7.80
C LEU A 142 4.90 -13.63 8.61
N PHE A 143 4.72 -14.77 7.94
CA PHE A 143 4.40 -16.03 8.61
C PHE A 143 5.53 -16.52 9.51
N LEU A 144 6.78 -16.34 9.08
CA LEU A 144 7.94 -16.69 9.91
C LEU A 144 7.92 -15.93 11.24
N MET A 145 7.52 -14.65 11.29
CA MET A 145 7.42 -13.90 12.55
C MET A 145 6.38 -14.45 13.55
N GLY A 146 5.46 -15.31 13.11
CA GLY A 146 4.44 -15.94 13.94
C GLY A 146 4.84 -17.32 14.49
N VAL A 147 5.98 -17.86 14.08
CA VAL A 147 6.48 -19.18 14.50
C VAL A 147 7.61 -19.03 15.50
N GLU A 148 7.85 -20.04 16.33
CA GLU A 148 9.04 -20.09 17.17
C GLU A 148 10.27 -20.25 16.28
N ASN A 149 11.08 -19.19 16.16
CA ASN A 149 12.29 -19.24 15.35
C ASN A 149 13.52 -19.35 16.24
N THR A 150 14.49 -20.16 15.80
CA THR A 150 15.82 -20.24 16.41
C THR A 150 16.68 -19.04 15.98
N ASP A 151 17.68 -18.62 16.76
CA ASP A 151 18.49 -17.43 16.44
C ASP A 151 19.30 -17.55 15.12
N GLU A 152 19.45 -18.76 14.58
CA GLU A 152 20.17 -19.02 13.33
C GLU A 152 19.32 -18.85 12.06
N GLU A 153 17.99 -18.82 12.18
CA GLU A 153 17.09 -18.71 11.03
C GLU A 153 17.08 -17.30 10.42
N ARG A 154 17.53 -17.20 9.16
CA ARG A 154 17.54 -15.94 8.42
C ARG A 154 16.17 -15.67 7.83
N SER A 155 15.66 -14.46 8.00
CA SER A 155 14.46 -14.03 7.29
C SER A 155 14.71 -14.06 5.78
N PRO A 156 13.77 -14.58 4.96
CA PRO A 156 13.93 -14.67 3.50
C PRO A 156 13.97 -13.28 2.83
N THR A 157 13.62 -12.22 3.54
CA THR A 157 13.57 -10.85 3.00
C THR A 157 14.13 -9.84 3.99
N ALA A 158 14.90 -8.86 3.49
CA ALA A 158 15.47 -7.76 4.28
C ALA A 158 14.42 -6.75 4.82
N THR A 159 13.15 -6.94 4.45
CA THR A 159 11.99 -6.14 4.85
C THR A 159 11.64 -6.32 6.34
N PHE A 160 11.91 -7.52 6.88
CA PHE A 160 11.62 -7.84 8.27
C PHE A 160 12.88 -7.67 9.13
N PRO A 161 12.75 -7.05 10.31
CA PRO A 161 13.87 -6.93 11.23
C PRO A 161 14.28 -8.29 11.77
N ILE A 162 15.58 -8.60 11.66
CA ILE A 162 16.18 -9.83 12.18
C ILE A 162 16.42 -9.73 13.70
N SER A 163 16.46 -8.52 14.25
CA SER A 163 16.71 -8.30 15.67
C SER A 163 15.45 -8.47 16.54
N LEU A 164 15.63 -9.14 17.68
CA LEU A 164 14.69 -9.09 18.78
C LEU A 164 14.59 -7.65 19.32
N PRO A 165 13.42 -7.17 19.78
CA PRO A 165 12.17 -7.92 19.98
C PRO A 165 11.26 -8.02 18.74
N TYR A 166 11.57 -7.31 17.64
CA TYR A 166 10.67 -7.19 16.50
C TYR A 166 10.46 -8.50 15.73
N ARG A 167 11.38 -9.45 15.83
CA ARG A 167 11.29 -10.78 15.21
C ARG A 167 10.14 -11.64 15.75
N ARG A 168 9.77 -11.49 17.04
CA ARG A 168 8.68 -12.23 17.70
C ARG A 168 7.38 -11.43 17.79
N MET A 169 7.25 -10.39 16.99
CA MET A 169 6.14 -9.43 17.09
C MET A 169 4.76 -10.05 16.82
N LEU A 170 4.70 -11.16 16.06
CA LEU A 170 3.46 -11.89 15.79
C LEU A 170 3.39 -13.24 16.51
N PHE A 171 4.39 -13.58 17.32
CA PHE A 171 4.42 -14.83 18.07
C PHE A 171 3.44 -14.75 19.24
N ILE A 172 2.59 -15.76 19.36
CA ILE A 172 1.64 -15.89 20.47
C ILE A 172 2.18 -16.98 21.39
N GLU A 173 2.64 -16.61 22.57
CA GLU A 173 2.98 -17.59 23.60
C GLU A 173 1.68 -18.21 24.12
N SER A 174 1.60 -19.54 24.07
CA SER A 174 0.43 -20.35 24.49
C SER A 174 0.08 -20.27 25.99
N ASP A 175 0.66 -19.34 26.73
CA ASP A 175 0.51 -19.22 28.19
C ASP A 175 -0.62 -18.29 28.64
N VAL A 176 -1.55 -17.96 27.74
CA VAL A 176 -2.83 -17.37 28.15
C VAL A 176 -3.80 -18.51 28.47
N ARG A 177 -3.74 -18.99 29.72
CA ARG A 177 -4.84 -19.74 30.34
C ARG A 177 -6.10 -18.87 30.24
N LEU A 178 -6.99 -19.23 29.33
CA LEU A 178 -8.38 -18.79 29.32
C LEU A 178 -9.11 -19.35 30.54
#